data_AF-A0AAP3K2F2-F1
#
_entry.id   AF-A0AAP3K2F2-F1
#
_cell.length_a   1.000
_cell.length_b   1.000
_cell.length_c   1.000
_cell.angle_alpha   90.00
_cell.angle_beta   90.00
_cell.angle_gamma   90.00
#
_symmetry.space_group_name_H-M   'P 1'
#
loop_
_entity.id
_entity.type
_entity.pdbx_description
1 polymer ?
#
loop_
_entity_poly.entity_id
_entity_poly.type
_entity_poly.pdbx_seq_one_letter_code
_entity_poly.pdbx_strand_id
1 'polypeptide(L)'
;MRKGIWGFALVAIVLLMASCSSESEYANAIPKDASMVMSFDFKTMAEKSGINGKGGEKVVAKLTDALKSGLEGEAYKTAEKIIQNPSESGLSFTDKVYMFITPHSNAFALLAKVDDEGKVEALLEALKNEQICTELKSESGCTWTQMGTALCAFNKGTFLLMGSNKGDALSLKGSLLSLMRQDAENSYVKTTDFGKLASAKGEVVTVMNMSFIPNDITMQMRMGMPADLKLEDIKYLVSTTFEKGKIVVDVETLIENKDLIAMYEKQSAASSCIKGACLEYFPANTLVWAGGNINGKGIYDLLCENPTIRQALDNPMLPIDIEGIFSSIHGDVAVGYNSLSNNDLLIYADVTNKDFLQSFEDLKPLLAMTGGQMQLNSTGKDQYEFRMYRQSIWFGVKDNLLYISNNERLADEAGRRYGVSLQNTPWAGQVTKNRFFMAFNAAQLVKDVQENPRLTRMLGSDAAMFNAILGPCDYMDVMAPDWKSAQMNIVMKDKEVNVLQLIVRGLENL
;
A
#
# COMPACT_ATOMS: atom_id res chain seq x y z
N MET A 1 -17.38 -10.64 -17.67
CA MET A 1 -18.21 -10.31 -16.48
C MET A 1 -18.57 -11.53 -15.64
N ARG A 2 -19.13 -12.64 -16.18
CA ARG A 2 -19.45 -13.86 -15.39
C ARG A 2 -18.27 -14.50 -14.65
N LYS A 3 -17.03 -14.42 -15.15
CA LYS A 3 -15.83 -15.03 -14.52
C LYS A 3 -15.17 -14.20 -13.41
N GLY A 4 -15.46 -12.89 -13.34
CA GLY A 4 -14.89 -12.00 -12.30
C GLY A 4 -15.69 -11.98 -11.00
N ILE A 5 -16.96 -12.37 -11.07
CA ILE A 5 -17.90 -12.39 -9.94
C ILE A 5 -17.52 -13.47 -8.92
N TRP A 6 -16.88 -14.56 -9.35
CA TRP A 6 -16.52 -15.70 -8.51
C TRP A 6 -15.31 -15.48 -7.60
N GLY A 7 -14.31 -14.71 -8.08
CA GLY A 7 -13.17 -14.29 -7.25
C GLY A 7 -13.61 -13.34 -6.13
N PHE A 8 -14.65 -12.53 -6.36
CA PHE A 8 -15.27 -11.69 -5.35
C PHE A 8 -16.28 -12.42 -4.47
N ALA A 9 -17.00 -13.43 -4.99
CA ALA A 9 -17.96 -14.23 -4.23
C ALA A 9 -17.29 -15.04 -3.11
N LEU A 10 -16.11 -15.62 -3.37
CA LEU A 10 -15.37 -16.36 -2.34
C LEU A 10 -14.82 -15.45 -1.24
N VAL A 11 -14.53 -14.18 -1.55
CA VAL A 11 -14.12 -13.13 -0.58
C VAL A 11 -15.32 -12.54 0.16
N ALA A 12 -16.48 -12.40 -0.50
CA ALA A 12 -17.71 -11.90 0.11
C ALA A 12 -18.36 -12.91 1.08
N ILE A 13 -18.16 -14.21 0.87
CA ILE A 13 -18.61 -15.27 1.79
C ILE A 13 -17.84 -15.22 3.13
N VAL A 14 -16.63 -14.66 3.16
CA VAL A 14 -15.78 -14.61 4.36
C VAL A 14 -16.19 -13.51 5.36
N LEU A 15 -17.06 -12.57 4.96
CA LEU A 15 -17.44 -11.44 5.80
C LEU A 15 -18.48 -11.75 6.88
N LEU A 16 -19.02 -12.97 6.94
CA LEU A 16 -20.06 -13.34 7.92
C LEU A 16 -19.47 -14.22 9.03
N MET A 17 -19.78 -13.84 10.29
CA MET A 17 -19.74 -14.64 11.54
C MET A 17 -18.56 -14.59 12.53
N ALA A 18 -18.96 -15.01 13.75
CA ALA A 18 -18.17 -15.42 14.91
C ALA A 18 -18.64 -16.80 15.43
N SER A 19 -17.71 -17.66 15.91
CA SER A 19 -17.90 -18.79 16.85
C SER A 19 -16.58 -19.51 17.22
N CYS A 20 -16.10 -19.37 18.47
CA CYS A 20 -14.78 -19.77 19.05
C CYS A 20 -14.27 -21.23 18.85
N SER A 21 -12.97 -21.44 18.56
CA SER A 21 -12.05 -22.40 19.26
C SER A 21 -10.56 -22.30 18.81
N SER A 22 -9.70 -23.22 19.26
CA SER A 22 -8.28 -23.09 19.64
C SER A 22 -7.18 -23.54 18.64
N GLU A 23 -5.94 -23.20 19.02
CA GLU A 23 -4.60 -23.34 18.38
C GLU A 23 -4.38 -24.56 17.48
N SER A 24 -3.66 -24.33 16.38
CA SER A 24 -4.05 -24.98 15.14
C SER A 24 -2.90 -25.48 14.26
N GLU A 25 -2.78 -26.81 14.19
CA GLU A 25 -1.81 -27.54 13.35
C GLU A 25 -1.89 -27.19 11.86
N TYR A 26 -3.01 -26.63 11.36
CA TYR A 26 -3.15 -26.27 9.94
C TYR A 26 -2.16 -25.20 9.48
N ALA A 27 -1.72 -24.30 10.38
CA ALA A 27 -0.72 -23.29 10.08
C ALA A 27 0.64 -23.92 9.69
N ASN A 28 0.86 -25.20 10.01
CA ASN A 28 2.04 -25.94 9.55
C ASN A 28 2.16 -25.99 8.02
N ALA A 29 1.07 -25.83 7.27
CA ALA A 29 1.11 -25.79 5.81
C ALA A 29 1.77 -24.52 5.23
N ILE A 30 2.04 -23.49 6.04
CA ILE A 30 2.75 -22.29 5.60
C ILE A 30 4.24 -22.65 5.49
N PRO A 31 4.88 -22.57 4.31
CA PRO A 31 6.29 -22.93 4.13
C PRO A 31 7.21 -21.96 4.87
N LYS A 32 8.30 -22.49 5.46
CA LYS A 32 9.26 -21.72 6.26
C LYS A 32 9.91 -20.54 5.52
N ASP A 33 10.00 -20.62 4.20
CA ASP A 33 10.59 -19.60 3.33
C ASP A 33 9.54 -18.64 2.73
N ALA A 34 8.29 -18.63 3.22
CA ALA A 34 7.27 -17.68 2.77
C ALA A 34 7.80 -16.23 2.80
N SER A 35 7.63 -15.52 1.68
CA SER A 35 8.09 -14.13 1.54
C SER A 35 7.11 -13.12 2.16
N MET A 36 5.85 -13.52 2.26
CA MET A 36 4.79 -12.78 2.90
C MET A 36 3.82 -13.76 3.55
N VAL A 37 3.46 -13.50 4.81
CA VAL A 37 2.40 -14.21 5.53
C VAL A 37 1.47 -13.15 6.13
N MET A 38 0.21 -13.19 5.75
CA MET A 38 -0.86 -12.33 6.26
C MET A 38 -1.84 -13.20 7.05
N SER A 39 -2.32 -12.70 8.17
CA SER A 39 -3.39 -13.29 8.96
C SER A 39 -4.59 -12.37 9.01
N PHE A 40 -5.77 -12.97 9.00
CA PHE A 40 -7.06 -12.28 9.06
C PHE A 40 -7.84 -12.79 10.26
N ASP A 41 -8.24 -11.86 11.13
CA ASP A 41 -9.20 -12.10 12.22
C ASP A 41 -10.62 -11.73 11.74
N PHE A 42 -11.22 -12.64 10.97
CA PHE A 42 -12.56 -12.44 10.43
C PHE A 42 -13.63 -12.36 11.52
N LYS A 43 -13.41 -13.03 12.66
CA LYS A 43 -14.29 -12.95 13.82
C LYS A 43 -14.41 -11.51 14.32
N THR A 44 -13.28 -10.88 14.64
CA THR A 44 -13.25 -9.50 15.13
C THR A 44 -13.77 -8.53 14.06
N MET A 45 -13.46 -8.76 12.78
CA MET A 45 -13.99 -7.95 11.69
C MET A 45 -15.52 -8.04 11.57
N ALA A 46 -16.11 -9.24 11.65
CA ALA A 46 -17.55 -9.44 11.58
C ALA A 46 -18.27 -8.82 12.80
N GLU A 47 -17.66 -8.88 13.99
CA GLU A 47 -18.16 -8.21 15.19
C GLU A 47 -18.16 -6.68 15.03
N LYS A 48 -17.03 -6.10 14.60
CA LYS A 48 -16.89 -4.64 14.38
C LYS A 48 -17.81 -4.13 13.26
N SER A 49 -17.99 -4.91 12.20
CA SER A 49 -18.81 -4.54 11.04
C SER A 49 -20.32 -4.59 11.30
N GLY A 50 -20.76 -5.28 12.35
CA GLY A 50 -22.18 -5.46 12.67
C GLY A 50 -22.96 -6.24 11.60
N ILE A 51 -22.28 -6.92 10.68
CA ILE A 51 -22.88 -7.63 9.55
C ILE A 51 -23.77 -8.82 9.99
N ASN A 52 -23.50 -9.39 11.17
CA ASN A 52 -24.33 -10.45 11.76
C ASN A 52 -25.58 -9.90 12.48
N GLY A 53 -25.73 -8.57 12.56
CA GLY A 53 -26.88 -7.90 13.18
C GLY A 53 -27.88 -7.37 12.15
N LYS A 54 -28.92 -6.68 12.64
CA LYS A 54 -29.98 -6.09 11.81
C LYS A 54 -29.47 -5.16 10.69
N GLY A 55 -28.32 -4.52 10.90
CA GLY A 55 -27.69 -3.64 9.92
C GLY A 55 -27.03 -4.38 8.74
N GLY A 56 -26.75 -5.68 8.87
CA GLY A 56 -26.16 -6.50 7.81
C GLY A 56 -27.16 -7.33 7.02
N GLU A 57 -28.39 -7.51 7.51
CA GLU A 57 -29.43 -8.35 6.86
C GLU A 57 -29.65 -7.98 5.38
N LYS A 58 -29.62 -6.67 5.05
CA LYS A 58 -29.77 -6.20 3.67
C LYS A 58 -28.57 -6.54 2.79
N VAL A 59 -27.35 -6.41 3.32
CA VAL A 59 -26.13 -6.80 2.61
C VAL A 59 -26.11 -8.30 2.38
N VAL A 60 -26.44 -9.08 3.41
CA VAL A 60 -26.58 -10.53 3.32
C VAL A 60 -27.59 -10.90 2.23
N ALA A 61 -28.78 -10.30 2.24
CA ALA A 61 -29.80 -10.55 1.22
C ALA A 61 -29.32 -10.21 -0.19
N LYS A 62 -28.64 -9.06 -0.36
CA LYS A 62 -28.04 -8.67 -1.65
C LYS A 62 -26.97 -9.66 -2.12
N LEU A 63 -26.09 -10.11 -1.23
CA LEU A 63 -25.09 -11.13 -1.54
C LEU A 63 -25.77 -12.43 -1.95
N THR A 64 -26.82 -12.85 -1.23
CA THR A 64 -27.63 -14.03 -1.58
C THR A 64 -28.26 -13.89 -2.97
N ASP A 65 -28.83 -12.73 -3.29
CA ASP A 65 -29.44 -12.47 -4.61
C ASP A 65 -28.39 -12.40 -5.72
N ALA A 66 -27.21 -11.83 -5.46
CA ALA A 66 -26.10 -11.87 -6.39
C ALA A 66 -25.66 -13.32 -6.67
N LEU A 67 -25.63 -14.19 -5.67
CA LEU A 67 -25.35 -15.61 -5.88
C LEU A 67 -26.44 -16.31 -6.69
N LYS A 68 -27.74 -16.00 -6.49
CA LYS A 68 -28.82 -16.51 -7.36
C LYS A 68 -28.57 -16.22 -8.83
N SER A 69 -27.95 -15.08 -9.14
CA SER A 69 -27.66 -14.69 -10.53
C SER A 69 -26.47 -15.44 -11.15
N GLY A 70 -25.64 -16.10 -10.33
CA GLY A 70 -24.41 -16.78 -10.75
C GLY A 70 -24.39 -18.29 -10.52
N LEU A 71 -25.32 -18.82 -9.72
CA LEU A 71 -25.43 -20.22 -9.32
C LEU A 71 -26.85 -20.75 -9.55
N GLU A 72 -26.97 -22.00 -9.96
CA GLU A 72 -28.25 -22.70 -10.05
C GLU A 72 -28.26 -23.97 -9.18
N GLY A 73 -29.42 -24.63 -9.09
CA GLY A 73 -29.55 -25.97 -8.53
C GLY A 73 -29.05 -26.16 -7.10
N GLU A 74 -28.21 -27.17 -6.90
CA GLU A 74 -27.68 -27.59 -5.60
C GLU A 74 -26.61 -26.62 -5.08
N ALA A 75 -25.75 -26.09 -5.95
CA ALA A 75 -24.72 -25.15 -5.57
C ALA A 75 -25.29 -23.83 -5.05
N TYR A 76 -26.39 -23.35 -5.65
CA TYR A 76 -27.11 -22.20 -5.09
C TYR A 76 -27.60 -22.47 -3.66
N LYS A 77 -28.24 -23.62 -3.42
CA LYS A 77 -28.73 -24.00 -2.07
C LYS A 77 -27.59 -24.13 -1.06
N THR A 78 -26.47 -24.73 -1.47
CA THR A 78 -25.28 -24.86 -0.62
C THR A 78 -24.71 -23.48 -0.30
N ALA A 79 -24.59 -22.60 -1.29
CA ALA A 79 -24.10 -21.24 -1.09
C ALA A 79 -25.05 -20.39 -0.23
N GLU A 80 -26.37 -20.53 -0.40
CA GLU A 80 -27.38 -19.87 0.44
C GLU A 80 -27.28 -20.32 1.90
N LYS A 81 -27.13 -21.63 2.15
CA LYS A 81 -26.89 -22.16 3.50
C LYS A 81 -25.60 -21.61 4.11
N ILE A 82 -24.53 -21.54 3.32
CA ILE A 82 -23.25 -20.98 3.77
C ILE A 82 -23.36 -19.48 4.01
N ILE A 83 -24.19 -18.72 3.29
CA ILE A 83 -24.39 -17.30 3.64
C ILE A 83 -25.15 -17.17 4.98
N GLN A 84 -26.19 -17.97 5.18
CA GLN A 84 -27.00 -17.91 6.40
C GLN A 84 -26.24 -18.43 7.62
N ASN A 85 -25.41 -19.45 7.43
CA ASN A 85 -24.58 -20.07 8.45
C ASN A 85 -23.25 -20.54 7.83
N PRO A 86 -22.22 -19.69 7.74
CA PRO A 86 -20.98 -20.11 7.08
C PRO A 86 -20.23 -21.31 7.68
N SER A 87 -20.57 -21.77 8.89
CA SER A 87 -20.09 -23.05 9.44
C SER A 87 -20.58 -24.26 8.62
N GLU A 88 -21.58 -24.06 7.74
CA GLU A 88 -22.01 -25.06 6.75
C GLU A 88 -20.97 -25.31 5.66
N SER A 89 -19.93 -24.46 5.52
CA SER A 89 -18.81 -24.72 4.62
C SER A 89 -17.85 -25.79 5.14
N GLY A 90 -17.90 -26.09 6.44
CA GLY A 90 -16.93 -26.95 7.12
C GLY A 90 -15.59 -26.29 7.47
N LEU A 91 -15.42 -24.99 7.17
CA LEU A 91 -14.23 -24.22 7.53
C LEU A 91 -14.42 -23.46 8.85
N SER A 92 -13.35 -23.31 9.62
CA SER A 92 -13.36 -22.42 10.79
C SER A 92 -13.17 -20.98 10.36
N PHE A 93 -14.12 -20.13 10.76
CA PHE A 93 -14.00 -18.66 10.72
C PHE A 93 -13.69 -18.08 12.12
N THR A 94 -13.54 -19.00 13.08
CA THR A 94 -12.81 -18.94 14.36
C THR A 94 -11.39 -18.50 14.33
N ASP A 95 -10.66 -19.41 13.73
CA ASP A 95 -9.24 -19.37 13.68
C ASP A 95 -8.84 -18.34 12.63
N LYS A 96 -7.64 -17.79 12.79
CA LYS A 96 -7.09 -16.88 11.81
C LYS A 96 -7.03 -17.58 10.45
N VAL A 97 -7.52 -16.93 9.41
CA VAL A 97 -7.21 -17.37 8.04
C VAL A 97 -5.86 -16.79 7.69
N TYR A 98 -5.00 -17.58 7.04
CA TYR A 98 -3.72 -17.07 6.54
C TYR A 98 -3.73 -16.98 5.03
N MET A 99 -3.09 -15.93 4.52
CA MET A 99 -2.66 -15.86 3.13
C MET A 99 -1.14 -15.82 3.12
N PHE A 100 -0.50 -16.56 2.23
CA PHE A 100 0.94 -16.47 2.07
C PHE A 100 1.36 -16.45 0.60
N ILE A 101 2.51 -15.82 0.37
CA ILE A 101 3.17 -15.76 -0.93
C ILE A 101 4.51 -16.48 -0.81
N THR A 102 4.81 -17.34 -1.78
CA THR A 102 6.12 -18.00 -1.87
C THR A 102 7.16 -17.03 -2.47
N PRO A 103 8.47 -17.25 -2.26
CA PRO A 103 9.51 -16.38 -2.79
C PRO A 103 9.33 -16.06 -4.29
N HIS A 104 9.61 -14.80 -4.66
CA HIS A 104 9.47 -14.27 -6.02
C HIS A 104 8.04 -14.29 -6.59
N SER A 105 7.02 -14.26 -5.73
CA SER A 105 5.62 -14.22 -6.14
C SER A 105 5.24 -15.35 -7.11
N ASN A 106 5.80 -16.55 -6.92
CA ASN A 106 5.54 -17.69 -7.80
C ASN A 106 4.14 -18.29 -7.56
N ALA A 107 3.73 -18.37 -6.30
CA ALA A 107 2.41 -18.83 -5.90
C ALA A 107 1.86 -17.97 -4.76
N PHE A 108 0.55 -17.82 -4.74
CA PHE A 108 -0.18 -17.32 -3.58
C PHE A 108 -1.07 -18.45 -3.05
N ALA A 109 -1.29 -18.47 -1.75
CA ALA A 109 -2.16 -19.44 -1.13
C ALA A 109 -3.01 -18.83 -0.01
N LEU A 110 -4.20 -19.37 0.16
CA LEU A 110 -5.11 -19.11 1.27
C LEU A 110 -5.28 -20.40 2.07
N LEU A 111 -5.19 -20.26 3.38
CA LEU A 111 -5.10 -21.36 4.33
C LEU A 111 -6.12 -21.13 5.45
N ALA A 112 -7.00 -22.11 5.65
CA ALA A 112 -8.01 -22.11 6.70
C ALA A 112 -8.03 -23.46 7.42
N LYS A 113 -8.56 -23.47 8.65
CA LYS A 113 -8.84 -24.71 9.38
C LYS A 113 -10.08 -25.38 8.82
N VAL A 114 -10.07 -26.71 8.81
CA VAL A 114 -11.25 -27.53 8.56
C VAL A 114 -11.81 -27.99 9.90
N ASP A 115 -13.06 -27.65 10.17
CA ASP A 115 -13.83 -28.15 11.32
C ASP A 115 -14.63 -29.41 10.94
N ASP A 116 -15.08 -29.52 9.68
CA ASP A 116 -15.86 -30.65 9.18
C ASP A 116 -15.47 -30.99 7.72
N GLU A 117 -14.72 -32.09 7.55
CA GLU A 117 -14.24 -32.57 6.26
C GLU A 117 -15.39 -32.92 5.29
N GLY A 118 -16.49 -33.49 5.81
CA GLY A 118 -17.63 -33.89 5.00
C GLY A 118 -18.40 -32.69 4.45
N LYS A 119 -18.50 -31.61 5.22
CA LYS A 119 -19.08 -30.34 4.74
C LYS A 119 -18.21 -29.67 3.67
N VAL A 120 -16.89 -29.69 3.83
CA VAL A 120 -15.96 -29.19 2.79
C VAL A 120 -16.09 -30.02 1.51
N GLU A 121 -16.16 -31.35 1.64
CA GLU A 121 -16.36 -32.26 0.50
C GLU A 121 -17.69 -31.96 -0.21
N ALA A 122 -18.80 -31.87 0.53
CA ALA A 122 -20.11 -31.54 -0.03
C ALA A 122 -20.14 -30.18 -0.75
N LEU A 123 -19.45 -29.17 -0.20
CA LEU A 123 -19.28 -27.87 -0.85
C LEU A 123 -18.54 -28.02 -2.19
N LEU A 124 -17.41 -28.71 -2.21
CA LEU A 124 -16.62 -28.89 -3.43
C LEU A 124 -17.33 -29.78 -4.46
N GLU A 125 -18.13 -30.77 -4.03
CA GLU A 125 -18.99 -31.55 -4.93
C GLU A 125 -20.09 -30.70 -5.56
N ALA A 126 -20.74 -29.81 -4.80
CA ALA A 126 -21.72 -28.88 -5.33
C ALA A 126 -21.07 -27.94 -6.38
N LEU A 127 -19.85 -27.45 -6.12
CA LEU A 127 -19.10 -26.63 -7.08
C LEU A 127 -18.68 -27.43 -8.33
N LYS A 128 -18.35 -28.71 -8.18
CA LYS A 128 -18.07 -29.62 -9.31
C LYS A 128 -19.29 -29.78 -10.21
N ASN A 129 -20.48 -29.93 -9.63
CA ASN A 129 -21.74 -30.08 -10.39
C ASN A 129 -22.02 -28.86 -11.29
N GLU A 130 -21.55 -27.68 -10.89
CA GLU A 130 -21.62 -26.43 -11.67
C GLU A 130 -20.40 -26.18 -12.57
N GLN A 131 -19.51 -27.17 -12.73
CA GLN A 131 -18.27 -27.06 -13.53
C GLN A 131 -17.30 -25.97 -13.06
N ILE A 132 -17.38 -25.56 -11.78
CA ILE A 132 -16.48 -24.57 -11.18
C ILE A 132 -15.15 -25.24 -10.80
N CYS A 133 -15.21 -26.48 -10.33
CA CYS A 133 -14.04 -27.31 -10.10
C CYS A 133 -14.13 -28.66 -10.81
N THR A 134 -12.98 -29.34 -10.94
CA THR A 134 -12.86 -30.67 -11.53
C THR A 134 -13.28 -31.77 -10.54
N GLU A 135 -13.18 -33.03 -10.96
CA GLU A 135 -13.33 -34.16 -10.05
C GLU A 135 -12.39 -34.05 -8.83
N LEU A 136 -12.96 -34.33 -7.66
CA LEU A 136 -12.22 -34.48 -6.42
C LEU A 136 -11.39 -35.77 -6.49
N LYS A 137 -10.13 -35.67 -6.10
CA LYS A 137 -9.16 -36.77 -6.14
C LYS A 137 -8.50 -36.90 -4.77
N SER A 138 -8.53 -38.10 -4.20
CA SER A 138 -7.81 -38.39 -2.96
C SER A 138 -6.39 -38.84 -3.28
N GLU A 139 -5.40 -38.13 -2.74
CA GLU A 139 -3.99 -38.42 -2.97
C GLU A 139 -3.15 -37.93 -1.78
N SER A 140 -2.17 -38.73 -1.35
CA SER A 140 -1.23 -38.34 -0.29
C SER A 140 -1.89 -37.89 1.03
N GLY A 141 -3.03 -38.46 1.41
CA GLY A 141 -3.70 -38.16 2.68
C GLY A 141 -4.53 -36.87 2.68
N CYS A 142 -4.79 -36.29 1.50
CA CYS A 142 -5.73 -35.18 1.33
C CYS A 142 -6.61 -35.42 0.10
N THR A 143 -7.71 -34.68 0.01
CA THR A 143 -8.55 -34.62 -1.18
C THR A 143 -8.29 -33.29 -1.89
N TRP A 144 -8.10 -33.32 -3.20
CA TRP A 144 -7.79 -32.13 -3.99
C TRP A 144 -8.60 -32.04 -5.29
N THR A 145 -8.79 -30.83 -5.79
CA THR A 145 -9.43 -30.53 -7.08
C THR A 145 -8.84 -29.28 -7.71
N GLN A 146 -8.96 -29.13 -9.03
CA GLN A 146 -8.64 -27.89 -9.73
C GLN A 146 -9.87 -27.00 -9.79
N MET A 147 -9.74 -25.73 -9.40
CA MET A 147 -10.79 -24.72 -9.44
C MET A 147 -10.31 -23.54 -10.31
N GLY A 148 -10.70 -23.55 -11.59
CA GLY A 148 -10.20 -22.58 -12.57
C GLY A 148 -8.66 -22.60 -12.69
N THR A 149 -8.03 -21.48 -12.33
CA THR A 149 -6.57 -21.28 -12.34
C THR A 149 -5.91 -21.54 -10.98
N ALA A 150 -6.62 -22.15 -10.03
CA ALA A 150 -6.13 -22.52 -8.71
C ALA A 150 -6.31 -24.02 -8.45
N LEU A 151 -5.57 -24.54 -7.47
CA LEU A 151 -5.76 -25.86 -6.88
C LEU A 151 -6.30 -25.71 -5.47
N CYS A 152 -7.25 -26.56 -5.11
CA CYS A 152 -7.83 -26.65 -3.79
C CYS A 152 -7.50 -28.02 -3.21
N ALA A 153 -7.06 -28.08 -1.95
CA ALA A 153 -6.87 -29.32 -1.21
C ALA A 153 -7.39 -29.19 0.23
N PHE A 154 -7.87 -30.29 0.79
CA PHE A 154 -8.31 -30.35 2.18
C PHE A 154 -8.05 -31.72 2.84
N ASN A 155 -7.96 -31.72 4.16
CA ASN A 155 -7.90 -32.90 5.03
C ASN A 155 -8.59 -32.61 6.38
N LYS A 156 -8.45 -33.50 7.37
CA LYS A 156 -9.08 -33.42 8.70
C LYS A 156 -8.81 -32.15 9.52
N GLY A 157 -7.92 -31.25 9.08
CA GLY A 157 -7.70 -29.99 9.79
C GLY A 157 -7.29 -28.82 8.91
N THR A 158 -6.94 -29.05 7.65
CA THR A 158 -6.35 -28.03 6.78
C THR A 158 -7.12 -27.91 5.49
N PHE A 159 -7.44 -26.68 5.09
CA PHE A 159 -7.92 -26.32 3.76
C PHE A 159 -6.91 -25.37 3.14
N LEU A 160 -6.46 -25.68 1.92
CA LEU A 160 -5.46 -24.92 1.20
C LEU A 160 -5.94 -24.65 -0.23
N LEU A 161 -6.08 -23.37 -0.56
CA LEU A 161 -6.32 -22.89 -1.91
C LEU A 161 -5.04 -22.24 -2.44
N MET A 162 -4.47 -22.75 -3.53
CA MET A 162 -3.20 -22.28 -4.09
C MET A 162 -3.36 -21.88 -5.55
N GLY A 163 -2.96 -20.65 -5.89
CA GLY A 163 -2.98 -20.13 -7.25
C GLY A 163 -1.58 -19.82 -7.79
N SER A 164 -1.41 -19.95 -9.09
CA SER A 164 -0.18 -19.60 -9.82
C SER A 164 -0.30 -18.22 -10.44
N ASN A 165 0.72 -17.39 -10.27
CA ASN A 165 0.85 -16.15 -11.03
C ASN A 165 1.31 -16.38 -12.48
N LYS A 166 1.71 -17.63 -12.83
CA LYS A 166 2.21 -18.03 -14.15
C LYS A 166 1.20 -18.86 -14.97
N GLY A 167 -0.06 -18.91 -14.54
CA GLY A 167 -1.20 -19.36 -15.35
C GLY A 167 -1.52 -20.85 -15.33
N ASP A 168 -0.55 -21.75 -15.15
CA ASP A 168 -0.84 -23.19 -14.99
C ASP A 168 -0.95 -23.59 -13.51
N ALA A 169 -2.18 -23.84 -13.06
CA ALA A 169 -2.47 -24.30 -11.71
C ALA A 169 -1.87 -25.69 -11.43
N LEU A 170 -1.87 -26.60 -12.42
CA LEU A 170 -1.45 -27.99 -12.22
C LEU A 170 0.05 -28.11 -11.96
N SER A 171 0.84 -27.15 -12.44
CA SER A 171 2.26 -27.04 -12.10
C SER A 171 2.51 -26.95 -10.58
N LEU A 172 1.54 -26.47 -9.81
CA LEU A 172 1.62 -26.32 -8.36
C LEU A 172 1.17 -27.58 -7.59
N LYS A 173 0.68 -28.63 -8.25
CA LYS A 173 0.14 -29.82 -7.59
C LYS A 173 1.15 -30.46 -6.64
N GLY A 174 2.40 -30.60 -7.08
CA GLY A 174 3.47 -31.16 -6.25
C GLY A 174 3.68 -30.34 -4.97
N SER A 175 3.73 -29.01 -5.09
CA SER A 175 3.85 -28.10 -3.96
C SER A 175 2.63 -28.17 -3.04
N LEU A 176 1.42 -28.15 -3.58
CA LEU A 176 0.17 -28.27 -2.82
C LEU A 176 0.17 -29.54 -1.95
N LEU A 177 0.42 -30.70 -2.56
CA LEU A 177 0.45 -31.98 -1.85
C LEU A 177 1.60 -32.09 -0.84
N SER A 178 2.70 -31.36 -1.06
CA SER A 178 3.80 -31.27 -0.10
C SER A 178 3.39 -30.44 1.13
N LEU A 179 2.80 -29.26 0.92
CA LEU A 179 2.39 -28.38 2.01
C LEU A 179 1.29 -28.98 2.88
N MET A 180 0.35 -29.72 2.28
CA MET A 180 -0.71 -30.44 3.00
C MET A 180 -0.21 -31.52 3.96
N ARG A 181 1.07 -31.93 3.85
CA ARG A 181 1.74 -32.91 4.72
C ARG A 181 2.88 -32.31 5.53
N GLN A 182 3.07 -31.00 5.46
CA GLN A 182 4.21 -30.34 6.07
C GLN A 182 4.13 -30.40 7.59
N ASP A 183 5.26 -30.70 8.23
CA ASP A 183 5.40 -30.67 9.67
C ASP A 183 5.75 -29.25 10.18
N ALA A 184 5.73 -29.07 11.49
CA ALA A 184 6.07 -27.78 12.08
C ALA A 184 7.53 -27.36 11.80
N GLU A 185 8.48 -28.29 11.68
CA GLU A 185 9.91 -27.97 11.55
C GLU A 185 10.26 -27.29 10.21
N ASN A 186 9.53 -27.67 9.16
CA ASN A 186 9.61 -27.06 7.82
C ASN A 186 8.60 -25.93 7.61
N SER A 187 7.87 -25.55 8.65
CA SER A 187 6.84 -24.52 8.59
C SER A 187 7.33 -23.15 9.07
N TYR A 188 6.68 -22.12 8.55
CA TYR A 188 6.81 -20.74 9.02
C TYR A 188 6.47 -20.60 10.50
N VAL A 189 5.64 -21.47 11.08
CA VAL A 189 5.24 -21.38 12.50
C VAL A 189 6.41 -21.48 13.49
N LYS A 190 7.55 -22.06 13.07
CA LYS A 190 8.78 -22.15 13.88
C LYS A 190 9.68 -20.93 13.77
N THR A 191 9.32 -19.95 12.94
CA THR A 191 10.10 -18.72 12.80
C THR A 191 9.79 -17.73 13.92
N THR A 192 10.76 -16.88 14.26
CA THR A 192 10.54 -15.72 15.14
C THR A 192 9.51 -14.76 14.56
N ASP A 193 9.48 -14.64 13.24
CA ASP A 193 8.55 -13.83 12.47
C ASP A 193 7.08 -14.26 12.70
N PHE A 194 6.79 -15.57 12.73
CA PHE A 194 5.45 -16.06 13.07
C PHE A 194 5.06 -15.72 14.51
N GLY A 195 6.00 -15.78 15.46
CA GLY A 195 5.77 -15.35 16.83
C GLY A 195 5.35 -13.87 16.91
N LYS A 196 6.00 -13.00 16.12
CA LYS A 196 5.60 -11.58 16.00
C LYS A 196 4.23 -11.43 15.35
N LEU A 197 3.97 -12.13 14.25
CA LEU A 197 2.68 -12.13 13.56
C LEU A 197 1.53 -12.58 14.46
N ALA A 198 1.74 -13.65 15.23
CA ALA A 198 0.72 -14.23 16.09
C ALA A 198 0.38 -13.32 17.29
N SER A 199 1.39 -12.63 17.84
CA SER A 199 1.26 -11.76 19.02
C SER A 199 0.84 -10.32 18.71
N ALA A 200 1.01 -9.87 17.47
CA ALA A 200 0.62 -8.54 17.04
C ALA A 200 -0.90 -8.33 17.13
N LYS A 201 -1.30 -7.11 17.47
CA LYS A 201 -2.70 -6.69 17.55
C LYS A 201 -3.13 -6.11 16.21
N GLY A 202 -4.34 -6.44 15.79
CA GLY A 202 -4.94 -5.94 14.56
C GLY A 202 -5.83 -7.00 13.94
N GLU A 203 -6.78 -6.57 13.12
CA GLU A 203 -7.64 -7.48 12.39
C GLU A 203 -6.94 -8.10 11.17
N VAL A 204 -5.98 -7.38 10.59
CA VAL A 204 -5.13 -7.91 9.51
C VAL A 204 -3.68 -7.67 9.88
N VAL A 205 -2.90 -8.74 10.05
CA VAL A 205 -1.49 -8.66 10.43
C VAL A 205 -0.65 -9.38 9.38
N THR A 206 0.36 -8.71 8.86
CA THR A 206 1.26 -9.22 7.83
C THR A 206 2.70 -9.17 8.29
N VAL A 207 3.45 -10.25 8.09
CA VAL A 207 4.91 -10.19 8.02
C VAL A 207 5.33 -10.40 6.58
N MET A 208 6.18 -9.53 6.06
CA MET A 208 6.67 -9.62 4.69
C MET A 208 8.14 -9.23 4.60
N ASN A 209 8.82 -9.78 3.60
CA ASN A 209 10.17 -9.38 3.22
C ASN A 209 10.22 -9.00 1.74
N MET A 210 11.16 -8.14 1.35
CA MET A 210 11.17 -7.52 0.01
C MET A 210 11.34 -8.51 -1.16
N SER A 211 11.63 -9.80 -0.92
CA SER A 211 11.63 -10.83 -1.98
C SER A 211 10.24 -11.19 -2.51
N PHE A 212 9.16 -10.69 -1.87
CA PHE A 212 7.81 -10.82 -2.41
C PHE A 212 7.66 -10.03 -3.72
N ILE A 213 8.43 -8.94 -3.90
CA ILE A 213 8.38 -8.09 -5.07
C ILE A 213 9.03 -8.82 -6.27
N PRO A 214 8.36 -8.87 -7.44
CA PRO A 214 8.94 -9.42 -8.66
C PRO A 214 10.32 -8.87 -9.02
N ASN A 215 11.21 -9.75 -9.52
CA ASN A 215 12.61 -9.41 -9.78
C ASN A 215 12.81 -8.26 -10.79
N ASP A 216 11.93 -8.15 -11.78
CA ASP A 216 11.90 -7.08 -12.78
C ASP A 216 11.68 -5.70 -12.16
N ILE A 217 10.95 -5.62 -11.04
CA ILE A 217 10.71 -4.37 -10.30
C ILE A 217 11.89 -4.05 -9.36
N THR A 218 12.48 -5.06 -8.73
CA THR A 218 13.52 -4.85 -7.70
C THR A 218 14.90 -4.47 -8.25
N MET A 219 15.11 -4.49 -9.56
CA MET A 219 16.42 -4.22 -10.17
C MET A 219 16.99 -2.84 -9.75
N GLN A 220 16.15 -1.80 -9.74
CA GLN A 220 16.57 -0.46 -9.33
C GLN A 220 16.89 -0.38 -7.84
N MET A 221 16.14 -1.08 -6.99
CA MET A 221 16.40 -1.15 -5.54
C MET A 221 17.77 -1.81 -5.28
N ARG A 222 18.06 -2.92 -5.98
CA ARG A 222 19.33 -3.64 -5.85
C ARG A 222 20.54 -2.82 -6.28
N MET A 223 20.41 -1.91 -7.27
CA MET A 223 21.50 -1.01 -7.65
C MET A 223 21.88 -0.01 -6.54
N GLY A 224 20.91 0.34 -5.68
CA GLY A 224 21.15 1.23 -4.53
C GLY A 224 21.61 0.50 -3.27
N MET A 225 21.60 -0.83 -3.26
CA MET A 225 21.98 -1.64 -2.11
C MET A 225 23.40 -2.21 -2.28
N PRO A 226 24.14 -2.43 -1.19
CA PRO A 226 25.34 -3.26 -1.20
C PRO A 226 25.07 -4.65 -1.82
N ALA A 227 26.05 -5.16 -2.59
CA ALA A 227 25.88 -6.34 -3.44
C ALA A 227 25.63 -7.65 -2.67
N ASP A 228 26.00 -7.69 -1.40
CA ASP A 228 25.84 -8.80 -0.47
C ASP A 228 24.49 -8.80 0.27
N LEU A 229 23.75 -7.69 0.21
CA LEU A 229 22.46 -7.57 0.88
C LEU A 229 21.33 -8.24 0.08
N LYS A 230 20.52 -8.99 0.83
CA LYS A 230 19.40 -9.76 0.31
C LYS A 230 18.09 -9.03 0.60
N LEU A 231 17.13 -9.16 -0.31
CA LEU A 231 15.80 -8.57 -0.11
C LEU A 231 15.04 -9.29 1.01
N GLU A 232 15.37 -10.55 1.25
CA GLU A 232 14.86 -11.38 2.35
C GLU A 232 15.22 -10.83 3.73
N ASP A 233 16.30 -10.04 3.83
CA ASP A 233 16.75 -9.41 5.08
C ASP A 233 16.02 -8.10 5.39
N ILE A 234 15.33 -7.52 4.41
CA ILE A 234 14.48 -6.35 4.58
C ILE A 234 13.07 -6.82 4.90
N LYS A 235 12.73 -6.84 6.19
CA LYS A 235 11.48 -7.39 6.72
C LYS A 235 10.63 -6.35 7.43
N TYR A 236 9.32 -6.51 7.35
CA TYR A 236 8.34 -5.64 7.99
C TYR A 236 7.22 -6.45 8.64
N LEU A 237 6.76 -5.99 9.81
CA LEU A 237 5.48 -6.33 10.41
C LEU A 237 4.51 -5.19 10.13
N VAL A 238 3.34 -5.50 9.58
CA VAL A 238 2.29 -4.53 9.28
C VAL A 238 1.01 -4.97 9.96
N SER A 239 0.45 -4.11 10.81
CA SER A 239 -0.77 -4.38 11.58
C SER A 239 -1.85 -3.38 11.21
N THR A 240 -2.97 -3.86 10.71
CA THR A 240 -4.13 -3.04 10.33
C THR A 240 -5.24 -3.20 11.36
N THR A 241 -5.71 -2.08 11.88
CA THR A 241 -6.82 -2.01 12.83
C THR A 241 -7.95 -1.12 12.29
N PHE A 242 -9.18 -1.62 12.33
CA PHE A 242 -10.38 -0.89 11.94
C PHE A 242 -11.04 -0.26 13.17
N GLU A 243 -10.93 1.05 13.29
CA GLU A 243 -11.45 1.82 14.42
C GLU A 243 -12.67 2.66 14.02
N LYS A 244 -13.26 3.35 14.99
CA LYS A 244 -14.26 4.38 14.69
C LYS A 244 -13.62 5.52 13.91
N GLY A 245 -14.18 5.83 12.75
CA GLY A 245 -13.73 6.95 11.93
C GLY A 245 -12.39 6.81 11.23
N LYS A 246 -11.63 5.73 11.44
CA LYS A 246 -10.34 5.54 10.78
C LYS A 246 -9.87 4.09 10.71
N ILE A 247 -9.09 3.78 9.68
CA ILE A 247 -8.23 2.59 9.60
C ILE A 247 -6.84 3.03 10.03
N VAL A 248 -6.21 2.29 10.93
CA VAL A 248 -4.83 2.53 11.37
C VAL A 248 -3.97 1.38 10.87
N VAL A 249 -2.88 1.69 10.18
CA VAL A 249 -1.91 0.72 9.68
C VAL A 249 -0.57 1.05 10.32
N ASP A 250 -0.15 0.24 11.27
CA ASP A 250 1.16 0.34 11.93
C ASP A 250 2.18 -0.53 11.20
N VAL A 251 3.37 0.01 10.97
CA VAL A 251 4.49 -0.65 10.31
C VAL A 251 5.68 -0.67 11.27
N GLU A 252 6.28 -1.84 11.47
CA GLU A 252 7.50 -2.05 12.24
C GLU A 252 8.53 -2.79 11.37
N THR A 253 9.78 -2.33 11.35
CA THR A 253 10.85 -3.06 10.67
C THR A 253 11.31 -4.24 11.52
N LEU A 254 11.48 -5.42 10.90
CA LEU A 254 12.00 -6.62 11.54
C LEU A 254 13.43 -6.94 11.07
N ILE A 255 14.20 -5.92 10.70
CA ILE A 255 15.55 -6.07 10.14
C ILE A 255 16.53 -6.45 11.26
N GLU A 256 17.21 -7.58 11.10
CA GLU A 256 18.21 -8.08 12.04
C GLU A 256 19.65 -8.01 11.48
N ASN A 257 19.78 -7.85 10.16
CA ASN A 257 21.08 -7.74 9.49
C ASN A 257 21.78 -6.44 9.91
N LYS A 258 22.98 -6.57 10.50
CA LYS A 258 23.74 -5.45 11.08
C LYS A 258 24.17 -4.41 10.06
N ASP A 259 24.46 -4.83 8.82
CA ASP A 259 24.90 -3.93 7.77
C ASP A 259 23.72 -3.10 7.24
N LEU A 260 22.53 -3.70 7.11
CA LEU A 260 21.29 -2.96 6.83
C LEU A 260 20.97 -1.97 7.97
N ILE A 261 21.07 -2.39 9.22
CA ILE A 261 20.85 -1.50 10.37
C ILE A 261 21.82 -0.31 10.31
N ALA A 262 23.11 -0.56 10.09
CA ALA A 262 24.11 0.51 9.97
C ALA A 262 23.79 1.47 8.81
N MET A 263 23.36 0.93 7.67
CA MET A 263 22.93 1.72 6.52
C MET A 263 21.74 2.63 6.85
N TYR A 264 20.67 2.09 7.46
CA TYR A 264 19.50 2.88 7.84
C TYR A 264 19.79 3.90 8.94
N GLU A 265 20.61 3.58 9.93
CA GLU A 265 21.03 4.55 10.97
C GLU A 265 21.84 5.70 10.36
N LYS A 266 22.70 5.40 9.38
CA LYS A 266 23.46 6.42 8.64
C LYS A 266 22.56 7.32 7.80
N GLN A 267 21.58 6.75 7.08
CA GLN A 267 20.57 7.52 6.36
C GLN A 267 19.71 8.39 7.30
N SER A 268 19.30 7.83 8.43
CA SER A 268 18.54 8.52 9.47
C SER A 268 19.32 9.73 10.02
N ALA A 269 20.64 9.64 10.18
CA ALA A 269 21.48 10.74 10.63
C ALA A 269 21.47 11.96 9.68
N ALA A 270 21.13 11.78 8.40
CA ALA A 270 20.96 12.86 7.43
C ALA A 270 19.56 13.49 7.44
N SER A 271 18.73 13.16 8.44
CA SER A 271 17.40 13.75 8.64
C SER A 271 17.16 14.13 10.10
N SER A 272 16.10 14.89 10.36
CA SER A 272 15.62 15.22 11.71
C SER A 272 14.10 15.34 11.69
N CYS A 273 13.47 15.59 12.84
CA CYS A 273 12.03 15.87 12.86
C CYS A 273 11.72 17.18 12.12
N ILE A 274 10.57 17.20 11.43
CA ILE A 274 10.07 18.35 10.70
C ILE A 274 9.82 19.52 11.66
N LYS A 275 10.19 20.75 11.27
CA LYS A 275 9.95 21.96 12.08
C LYS A 275 8.51 22.47 11.91
N GLY A 276 7.93 22.31 10.72
CA GLY A 276 6.51 22.57 10.41
C GLY A 276 6.22 23.94 9.83
N ALA A 277 7.23 24.78 9.58
CA ALA A 277 7.04 26.13 9.02
C ALA A 277 6.37 26.09 7.64
N CYS A 278 6.71 25.10 6.82
CA CYS A 278 6.15 24.93 5.48
C CYS A 278 4.63 24.73 5.47
N LEU A 279 4.00 24.31 6.58
CA LEU A 279 2.55 24.12 6.64
C LEU A 279 1.76 25.41 6.41
N GLU A 280 2.34 26.59 6.65
CA GLU A 280 1.70 27.88 6.39
C GLU A 280 1.69 28.26 4.90
N TYR A 281 2.58 27.66 4.12
CA TYR A 281 2.80 28.01 2.71
C TYR A 281 1.92 27.22 1.74
N PHE A 282 1.09 26.33 2.27
CA PHE A 282 0.14 25.55 1.49
C PHE A 282 -1.28 25.78 2.02
N PRO A 283 -2.28 25.93 1.14
CA PRO A 283 -3.66 26.06 1.55
C PRO A 283 -4.18 24.77 2.21
N ALA A 284 -5.16 24.87 3.12
CA ALA A 284 -5.70 23.70 3.83
C ALA A 284 -6.31 22.63 2.91
N ASN A 285 -6.70 23.00 1.68
CA ASN A 285 -7.28 22.11 0.70
C ASN A 285 -6.25 21.55 -0.30
N THR A 286 -4.95 21.64 -0.03
CA THR A 286 -3.92 20.98 -0.85
C THR A 286 -4.22 19.48 -0.96
N LEU A 287 -4.25 18.98 -2.20
CA LEU A 287 -4.58 17.59 -2.53
C LEU A 287 -3.56 16.59 -1.99
N VAL A 288 -2.27 16.82 -2.24
CA VAL A 288 -1.17 15.99 -1.72
C VAL A 288 -0.12 16.90 -1.12
N TRP A 289 0.33 16.58 0.09
CA TRP A 289 1.47 17.24 0.71
C TRP A 289 2.41 16.20 1.28
N ALA A 290 3.70 16.38 1.08
CA ALA A 290 4.73 15.59 1.74
C ALA A 290 5.81 16.53 2.28
N GLY A 291 6.34 16.20 3.45
CA GLY A 291 7.38 16.96 4.11
C GLY A 291 8.41 16.05 4.77
N GLY A 292 9.64 16.53 4.83
CA GLY A 292 10.72 15.93 5.60
C GLY A 292 11.71 17.00 6.05
N ASN A 293 12.59 16.68 7.00
CA ASN A 293 13.68 17.57 7.38
C ASN A 293 15.02 16.90 7.09
N ILE A 294 15.82 17.54 6.24
CA ILE A 294 16.95 16.92 5.57
C ILE A 294 18.22 17.77 5.78
N ASN A 295 19.32 17.10 6.07
CA ASN A 295 20.67 17.61 5.88
C ASN A 295 21.15 17.21 4.48
N GLY A 296 21.03 18.13 3.52
CA GLY A 296 21.26 17.81 2.12
C GLY A 296 22.71 17.44 1.80
N LYS A 297 23.71 18.00 2.51
CA LYS A 297 25.11 17.55 2.40
C LYS A 297 25.25 16.08 2.79
N GLY A 298 24.62 15.67 3.90
CA GLY A 298 24.62 14.27 4.34
C GLY A 298 23.98 13.33 3.31
N ILE A 299 22.89 13.75 2.67
CA ILE A 299 22.28 12.98 1.57
C ILE A 299 23.18 12.91 0.33
N TYR A 300 23.83 14.01 -0.04
CA TYR A 300 24.78 14.03 -1.16
C TYR A 300 25.94 13.05 -0.93
N ASP A 301 26.53 13.08 0.27
CA ASP A 301 27.64 12.18 0.64
C ASP A 301 27.21 10.71 0.57
N LEU A 302 26.00 10.39 1.05
CA LEU A 302 25.42 9.06 0.96
C LEU A 302 25.22 8.60 -0.49
N LEU A 303 24.68 9.46 -1.36
CA LEU A 303 24.51 9.15 -2.78
C LEU A 303 25.86 8.89 -3.46
N CYS A 304 26.86 9.69 -3.12
CA CYS A 304 28.22 9.59 -3.64
C CYS A 304 28.98 8.34 -3.17
N GLU A 305 28.46 7.54 -2.23
CA GLU A 305 29.07 6.25 -1.87
C GLU A 305 28.93 5.22 -3.00
N ASN A 306 27.91 5.35 -3.84
CA ASN A 306 27.80 4.57 -5.06
C ASN A 306 28.66 5.21 -6.17
N PRO A 307 29.70 4.52 -6.70
CA PRO A 307 30.59 5.09 -7.71
C PRO A 307 29.89 5.51 -9.00
N THR A 308 28.85 4.78 -9.42
CA THR A 308 28.07 5.11 -10.62
C THR A 308 27.26 6.37 -10.42
N ILE A 309 26.66 6.55 -9.24
CA ILE A 309 25.94 7.77 -8.90
C ILE A 309 26.92 8.94 -8.80
N ARG A 310 28.04 8.77 -8.09
CA ARG A 310 29.10 9.80 -8.01
C ARG A 310 29.54 10.26 -9.39
N GLN A 311 29.86 9.33 -10.29
CA GLN A 311 30.26 9.67 -11.66
C GLN A 311 29.17 10.41 -12.44
N ALA A 312 27.89 10.07 -12.21
CA ALA A 312 26.78 10.75 -12.86
C ALA A 312 26.56 12.19 -12.32
N LEU A 313 26.79 12.41 -11.02
CA LEU A 313 26.72 13.71 -10.38
C LEU A 313 27.92 14.60 -10.75
N ASP A 314 29.12 14.02 -10.87
CA ASP A 314 30.36 14.70 -11.29
C ASP A 314 30.46 14.91 -12.82
N ASN A 315 29.33 14.85 -13.55
CA ASN A 315 29.34 14.89 -15.01
C ASN A 315 29.80 16.28 -15.52
N PRO A 316 30.98 16.40 -16.18
CA PRO A 316 31.51 17.69 -16.62
C PRO A 316 30.69 18.33 -17.75
N MET A 317 29.78 17.58 -18.38
CA MET A 317 28.88 18.10 -19.42
C MET A 317 27.69 18.88 -18.85
N LEU A 318 27.48 18.85 -17.53
CA LEU A 318 26.37 19.50 -16.86
C LEU A 318 26.94 20.52 -15.86
N PRO A 319 27.14 21.78 -16.27
CA PRO A 319 27.82 22.81 -15.47
C PRO A 319 26.89 23.38 -14.39
N ILE A 320 26.32 22.51 -13.55
CA ILE A 320 25.49 22.87 -12.40
C ILE A 320 26.22 22.39 -11.15
N ASP A 321 26.26 23.23 -10.13
CA ASP A 321 26.80 22.89 -8.83
C ASP A 321 25.80 22.03 -8.04
N ILE A 322 25.71 20.74 -8.39
CA ILE A 322 24.78 19.80 -7.74
C ILE A 322 25.14 19.62 -6.27
N GLU A 323 26.43 19.52 -5.93
CA GLU A 323 26.87 19.45 -4.53
C GLU A 323 26.42 20.70 -3.76
N GLY A 324 26.60 21.89 -4.33
CA GLY A 324 26.16 23.15 -3.73
C GLY A 324 24.65 23.23 -3.52
N ILE A 325 23.84 22.76 -4.48
CA ILE A 325 22.38 22.66 -4.32
C ILE A 325 22.04 21.80 -3.10
N PHE A 326 22.55 20.57 -3.04
CA PHE A 326 22.28 19.67 -1.92
C PHE A 326 22.81 20.24 -0.60
N SER A 327 24.05 20.73 -0.58
CA SER A 327 24.70 21.26 0.62
C SER A 327 24.03 22.52 1.16
N SER A 328 23.33 23.27 0.31
CA SER A 328 22.54 24.42 0.74
C SER A 328 21.33 24.00 1.58
N ILE A 329 20.73 22.84 1.32
CA ILE A 329 19.50 22.38 1.98
C ILE A 329 19.82 21.93 3.41
N HIS A 330 19.24 22.62 4.39
CA HIS A 330 19.40 22.30 5.80
C HIS A 330 18.15 22.68 6.60
N GLY A 331 17.16 21.79 6.57
CA GLY A 331 15.89 22.02 7.24
C GLY A 331 14.73 21.34 6.52
N ASP A 332 13.55 21.95 6.61
CA ASP A 332 12.33 21.38 6.06
C ASP A 332 12.37 21.45 4.52
N VAL A 333 12.02 20.34 3.89
CA VAL A 333 11.70 20.23 2.47
C VAL A 333 10.25 19.78 2.37
N ALA A 334 9.45 20.47 1.57
CA ALA A 334 8.04 20.20 1.39
C ALA A 334 7.66 20.21 -0.09
N VAL A 335 6.82 19.26 -0.49
CA VAL A 335 6.26 19.15 -1.83
C VAL A 335 4.74 19.14 -1.71
N GLY A 336 4.06 19.96 -2.50
CA GLY A 336 2.61 20.01 -2.53
C GLY A 336 2.05 20.01 -3.95
N TYR A 337 0.93 19.32 -4.11
CA TYR A 337 0.07 19.35 -5.28
C TYR A 337 -1.30 19.86 -4.85
N ASN A 338 -1.76 20.98 -5.41
CA ASN A 338 -2.98 21.63 -4.91
C ASN A 338 -4.28 20.99 -5.43
N SER A 339 -4.34 20.63 -6.72
CA SER A 339 -5.51 19.99 -7.33
C SER A 339 -5.12 19.22 -8.59
N LEU A 340 -5.91 18.21 -8.96
CA LEU A 340 -5.73 17.50 -10.24
C LEU A 340 -6.10 18.36 -11.44
N SER A 341 -7.01 19.31 -11.26
CA SER A 341 -7.50 20.16 -12.36
C SER A 341 -6.43 21.11 -12.88
N ASN A 342 -5.61 21.67 -11.99
CA ASN A 342 -4.55 22.61 -12.38
C ASN A 342 -3.18 21.95 -12.51
N ASN A 343 -2.99 20.78 -11.88
CA ASN A 343 -1.69 20.10 -11.78
C ASN A 343 -0.57 21.01 -11.23
N ASP A 344 -0.94 21.93 -10.34
CA ASP A 344 -0.03 22.91 -9.72
C ASP A 344 0.91 22.21 -8.74
N LEU A 345 2.19 22.15 -9.08
CA LEU A 345 3.28 21.66 -8.24
C LEU A 345 3.96 22.83 -7.53
N LEU A 346 4.24 22.66 -6.25
CA LEU A 346 5.02 23.60 -5.47
C LEU A 346 5.96 22.85 -4.52
N ILE A 347 7.25 23.17 -4.60
CA ILE A 347 8.29 22.63 -3.74
C ILE A 347 8.91 23.78 -2.96
N TYR A 348 9.14 23.57 -1.67
CA TYR A 348 9.89 24.47 -0.81
C TYR A 348 11.02 23.71 -0.12
N ALA A 349 12.15 24.37 0.08
CA ALA A 349 13.25 23.85 0.90
C ALA A 349 13.92 24.98 1.68
N ASP A 350 14.15 24.74 2.98
CA ASP A 350 15.01 25.58 3.81
C ASP A 350 16.45 25.48 3.30
N VAL A 351 17.02 26.60 2.84
CA VAL A 351 18.41 26.67 2.37
C VAL A 351 19.24 27.64 3.22
N THR A 352 20.52 27.32 3.41
CA THR A 352 21.46 28.14 4.19
C THR A 352 22.04 29.30 3.40
N ASN A 353 22.07 29.17 2.07
CA ASN A 353 22.61 30.14 1.13
C ASN A 353 21.94 29.96 -0.25
N LYS A 354 22.33 30.78 -1.21
CA LYS A 354 21.82 30.74 -2.60
C LYS A 354 22.93 30.76 -3.64
N ASP A 355 24.17 30.48 -3.24
CA ASP A 355 25.34 30.69 -4.09
C ASP A 355 25.32 29.73 -5.29
N PHE A 356 24.75 28.53 -5.11
CA PHE A 356 24.52 27.55 -6.17
C PHE A 356 23.70 28.11 -7.34
N LEU A 357 22.89 29.14 -7.14
CA LEU A 357 22.08 29.75 -8.20
C LEU A 357 22.96 30.32 -9.33
N GLN A 358 24.19 30.74 -9.02
CA GLN A 358 25.12 31.29 -10.00
C GLN A 358 25.50 30.25 -11.06
N SER A 359 25.56 28.95 -10.71
CA SER A 359 25.90 27.88 -11.65
C SER A 359 24.85 27.70 -12.75
N PHE A 360 23.59 28.10 -12.55
CA PHE A 360 22.60 28.02 -13.63
C PHE A 360 22.90 28.98 -14.77
N GLU A 361 23.63 30.08 -14.53
CA GLU A 361 24.04 30.99 -15.61
C GLU A 361 24.96 30.28 -16.62
N ASP A 362 25.78 29.33 -16.14
CA ASP A 362 26.69 28.54 -16.97
C ASP A 362 25.97 27.55 -17.88
N LEU A 363 24.66 27.31 -17.67
CA LEU A 363 23.83 26.55 -18.61
C LEU A 363 23.46 27.34 -19.86
N LYS A 364 23.41 28.67 -19.81
CA LYS A 364 22.90 29.49 -20.94
C LYS A 364 23.59 29.19 -22.27
N PRO A 365 24.93 29.04 -22.35
CA PRO A 365 25.61 28.65 -23.59
C PRO A 365 25.15 27.29 -24.13
N LEU A 366 24.96 26.29 -23.26
CA LEU A 366 24.48 24.95 -23.66
C LEU A 366 23.03 25.01 -24.15
N LEU A 367 22.17 25.76 -23.47
CA LEU A 367 20.76 25.92 -23.85
C LEU A 367 20.61 26.66 -25.19
N ALA A 368 21.50 27.60 -25.50
CA ALA A 368 21.53 28.28 -26.80
C ALA A 368 21.75 27.31 -27.97
N MET A 369 22.49 26.20 -27.75
CA MET A 369 22.72 25.17 -28.77
C MET A 369 21.46 24.36 -29.10
N THR A 370 20.42 24.41 -28.26
CA THR A 370 19.16 23.67 -28.48
C THR A 370 18.25 24.32 -29.55
N GLY A 371 18.68 25.41 -30.18
CA GLY A 371 17.89 26.13 -31.18
C GLY A 371 16.61 26.73 -30.58
N GLY A 372 16.64 27.06 -29.29
CA GLY A 372 15.51 27.64 -28.55
C GLY A 372 14.49 26.65 -28.02
N GLN A 373 14.73 25.33 -28.15
CA GLN A 373 13.87 24.30 -27.55
C GLN A 373 13.93 24.33 -26.01
N MET A 374 15.07 24.68 -25.45
CA MET A 374 15.27 24.88 -24.02
C MET A 374 15.84 26.27 -23.76
N GLN A 375 15.34 26.96 -22.75
CA GLN A 375 15.73 28.34 -22.41
C GLN A 375 15.77 28.51 -20.90
N LEU A 376 16.72 29.31 -20.42
CA LEU A 376 16.77 29.77 -19.04
C LEU A 376 16.64 31.30 -19.04
N ASN A 377 15.51 31.78 -18.55
CA ASN A 377 15.18 33.20 -18.49
C ASN A 377 15.31 33.67 -17.03
N SER A 378 15.93 34.83 -16.81
CA SER A 378 15.86 35.48 -15.50
C SER A 378 14.55 36.25 -15.40
N THR A 379 13.76 35.97 -14.36
CA THR A 379 12.46 36.63 -14.11
C THR A 379 12.55 37.66 -12.98
N GLY A 380 13.66 37.66 -12.23
CA GLY A 380 13.93 38.56 -11.13
C GLY A 380 15.30 38.29 -10.50
N LYS A 381 15.63 39.01 -9.43
CA LYS A 381 16.86 38.77 -8.68
C LYS A 381 16.78 37.41 -7.99
N ASP A 382 17.73 36.51 -8.28
CA ASP A 382 17.79 35.14 -7.74
C ASP A 382 16.58 34.28 -8.16
N GLN A 383 15.98 34.58 -9.32
CA GLN A 383 14.77 33.92 -9.83
C GLN A 383 14.89 33.62 -11.32
N TYR A 384 14.43 32.43 -11.69
CA TYR A 384 14.60 31.87 -13.01
C TYR A 384 13.33 31.17 -13.49
N GLU A 385 13.09 31.23 -14.80
CA GLU A 385 12.20 30.34 -15.55
C GLU A 385 13.08 29.43 -16.41
N PHE A 386 13.01 28.12 -16.18
CA PHE A 386 13.49 27.12 -17.12
C PHE A 386 12.34 26.68 -18.02
N ARG A 387 12.43 27.03 -19.30
CA ARG A 387 11.42 26.69 -20.32
C ARG A 387 11.93 25.55 -21.20
N MET A 388 11.16 24.48 -21.30
CA MET A 388 11.40 23.36 -22.19
C MET A 388 10.17 23.16 -23.09
N TYR A 389 10.34 23.41 -24.39
CA TYR A 389 9.25 23.47 -25.37
C TYR A 389 8.14 24.46 -24.97
N ARG A 390 7.01 23.95 -24.46
CA ARG A 390 5.84 24.72 -24.03
C ARG A 390 5.56 24.60 -22.53
N GLN A 391 6.48 23.98 -21.79
CA GLN A 391 6.39 23.82 -20.34
C GLN A 391 7.46 24.67 -19.68
N SER A 392 7.11 25.25 -18.55
CA SER A 392 8.00 26.11 -17.77
C SER A 392 8.02 25.65 -16.32
N ILE A 393 9.21 25.72 -15.73
CA ILE A 393 9.45 25.54 -14.31
C ILE A 393 10.11 26.82 -13.81
N TRP A 394 9.49 27.46 -12.83
CA TRP A 394 10.02 28.62 -12.14
C TRP A 394 10.66 28.19 -10.83
N PHE A 395 11.83 28.75 -10.54
CA PHE A 395 12.55 28.47 -9.30
C PHE A 395 13.39 29.67 -8.87
N GLY A 396 13.74 29.70 -7.60
CA GLY A 396 14.57 30.76 -7.04
C GLY A 396 14.69 30.66 -5.53
N VAL A 397 15.42 31.60 -4.92
CA VAL A 397 15.56 31.67 -3.46
C VAL A 397 15.05 33.01 -2.95
N LYS A 398 14.11 32.97 -2.01
CA LYS A 398 13.55 34.15 -1.32
C LYS A 398 13.60 33.94 0.18
N ASP A 399 14.24 34.85 0.91
CA ASP A 399 14.34 34.77 2.38
C ASP A 399 14.83 33.40 2.90
N ASN A 400 15.88 32.86 2.25
CA ASN A 400 16.45 31.52 2.53
C ASN A 400 15.49 30.34 2.31
N LEU A 401 14.42 30.56 1.56
CA LEU A 401 13.51 29.53 1.07
C LEU A 401 13.74 29.33 -0.42
N LEU A 402 14.27 28.16 -0.80
CA LEU A 402 14.26 27.71 -2.18
C LEU A 402 12.82 27.33 -2.54
N TYR A 403 12.36 27.78 -3.70
CA TYR A 403 11.07 27.37 -4.26
C TYR A 403 11.23 26.84 -5.67
N ILE A 404 10.36 25.89 -6.06
CA ILE A 404 10.21 25.38 -7.43
C ILE A 404 8.73 25.21 -7.71
N SER A 405 8.24 25.70 -8.84
CA SER A 405 6.85 25.55 -9.27
C SER A 405 6.71 25.48 -10.78
N ASN A 406 5.68 24.79 -11.26
CA ASN A 406 5.26 24.81 -12.67
C ASN A 406 4.19 25.87 -12.96
N ASN A 407 3.94 26.79 -12.02
CA ASN A 407 2.95 27.84 -12.12
C ASN A 407 3.58 29.19 -11.75
N GLU A 408 3.66 30.10 -12.72
CA GLU A 408 4.25 31.44 -12.56
C GLU A 408 3.67 32.20 -11.36
N ARG A 409 2.35 32.17 -11.18
CA ARG A 409 1.69 32.87 -10.06
C ARG A 409 2.12 32.32 -8.70
N LEU A 410 2.27 30.99 -8.59
CA LEU A 410 2.72 30.38 -7.34
C LEU A 410 4.20 30.66 -7.07
N ALA A 411 5.01 30.78 -8.12
CA ALA A 411 6.41 31.20 -8.01
C ALA A 411 6.53 32.67 -7.57
N ASP A 412 5.77 33.58 -8.16
CA ASP A 412 5.75 35.01 -7.76
C ASP A 412 5.29 35.19 -6.30
N GLU A 413 4.34 34.37 -5.88
CA GLU A 413 3.82 34.32 -4.50
C GLU A 413 4.62 33.39 -3.57
N ALA A 414 5.85 32.98 -3.94
CA ALA A 414 6.64 32.08 -3.11
C ALA A 414 6.80 32.58 -1.66
N GLY A 415 6.59 31.67 -0.70
CA GLY A 415 6.59 31.96 0.73
C GLY A 415 5.31 32.65 1.24
N ARG A 416 4.26 32.77 0.41
CA ARG A 416 2.95 33.30 0.84
C ARG A 416 2.39 32.47 1.99
N ARG A 417 1.96 33.14 3.06
CA ARG A 417 1.23 32.53 4.17
C ARG A 417 -0.27 32.56 3.90
N TYR A 418 -0.92 31.40 4.00
CA TYR A 418 -2.37 31.28 3.82
C TYR A 418 -3.08 31.47 5.17
N GLY A 419 -4.19 32.23 5.17
CA GLY A 419 -5.01 32.42 6.38
C GLY A 419 -5.70 31.15 6.85
N VAL A 420 -6.01 30.24 5.91
CA VAL A 420 -6.47 28.87 6.18
C VAL A 420 -5.51 27.92 5.46
N SER A 421 -4.53 27.42 6.20
CA SER A 421 -3.39 26.64 5.70
C SER A 421 -3.40 25.20 6.21
N LEU A 422 -2.41 24.40 5.82
CA LEU A 422 -2.27 23.04 6.34
C LEU A 422 -2.10 23.01 7.87
N GLN A 423 -1.65 24.09 8.51
CA GLN A 423 -1.61 24.18 9.99
C GLN A 423 -2.99 24.06 10.64
N ASN A 424 -4.07 24.35 9.91
CA ASN A 424 -5.43 24.28 10.41
C ASN A 424 -6.06 22.89 10.26
N THR A 425 -5.32 21.91 9.71
CA THR A 425 -5.82 20.54 9.51
C THR A 425 -5.75 19.73 10.81
N PRO A 426 -6.60 18.70 10.99
CA PRO A 426 -6.60 17.86 12.19
C PRO A 426 -5.27 17.12 12.45
N TRP A 427 -4.47 16.89 11.41
CA TRP A 427 -3.23 16.13 11.46
C TRP A 427 -1.97 17.00 11.59
N ALA A 428 -2.08 18.34 11.50
CA ALA A 428 -0.94 19.26 11.54
C ALA A 428 -0.02 19.04 12.76
N GLY A 429 -0.61 18.77 13.93
CA GLY A 429 0.14 18.52 15.17
C GLY A 429 0.96 17.23 15.20
N GLN A 430 0.79 16.34 14.20
CA GLN A 430 1.64 15.15 14.05
C GLN A 430 2.90 15.44 13.22
N VAL A 431 2.87 16.43 12.33
CA VAL A 431 3.97 16.70 11.39
C VAL A 431 5.30 16.86 12.12
N THR A 432 5.34 17.66 13.18
CA THR A 432 6.59 17.98 13.90
C THR A 432 7.14 16.85 14.77
N LYS A 433 6.39 15.75 14.91
CA LYS A 433 6.83 14.55 15.64
C LYS A 433 7.52 13.54 14.73
N ASN A 434 7.58 13.82 13.43
CA ASN A 434 8.00 12.87 12.42
C ASN A 434 9.15 13.42 11.58
N ARG A 435 10.02 12.53 11.09
CA ARG A 435 11.09 12.84 10.14
C ARG A 435 10.57 12.95 8.71
N PHE A 436 9.52 12.19 8.43
CA PHE A 436 8.76 12.25 7.18
C PHE A 436 7.26 12.21 7.48
N PHE A 437 6.51 13.02 6.74
CA PHE A 437 5.05 13.05 6.82
C PHE A 437 4.47 13.25 5.43
N MET A 438 3.39 12.56 5.12
CA MET A 438 2.59 12.77 3.91
C MET A 438 1.11 12.85 4.28
N ALA A 439 0.38 13.75 3.64
CA ALA A 439 -1.06 13.82 3.67
C ALA A 439 -1.64 13.79 2.26
N PHE A 440 -2.78 13.13 2.14
CA PHE A 440 -3.59 13.06 0.94
C PHE A 440 -5.03 13.45 1.27
N ASN A 441 -5.52 14.51 0.66
CA ASN A 441 -6.86 15.05 0.88
C ASN A 441 -7.86 14.35 -0.06
N ALA A 442 -8.41 13.23 0.39
CA ALA A 442 -9.39 12.45 -0.36
C ALA A 442 -10.67 13.26 -0.65
N ALA A 443 -11.10 14.12 0.28
CA ALA A 443 -12.25 14.99 0.09
C ALA A 443 -12.04 15.98 -1.07
N GLN A 444 -10.85 16.58 -1.18
CA GLN A 444 -10.49 17.44 -2.30
C GLN A 444 -10.43 16.65 -3.61
N LEU A 445 -9.88 15.43 -3.60
CA LEU A 445 -9.84 14.60 -4.82
C LEU A 445 -11.25 14.30 -5.36
N VAL A 446 -12.16 13.89 -4.48
CA VAL A 446 -13.56 13.60 -4.85
C VAL A 446 -14.22 14.85 -5.44
N LYS A 447 -13.98 16.02 -4.83
CA LYS A 447 -14.46 17.31 -5.34
C LYS A 447 -13.91 17.60 -6.75
N ASP A 448 -12.60 17.45 -6.96
CA ASP A 448 -11.96 17.68 -8.26
C ASP A 448 -12.57 16.80 -9.35
N VAL A 449 -12.82 15.52 -9.06
CA VAL A 449 -13.43 14.59 -10.01
C VAL A 449 -14.87 14.98 -10.36
N GLN A 450 -15.67 15.35 -9.35
CA GLN A 450 -17.07 15.73 -9.53
C GLN A 450 -17.24 17.05 -10.30
N GLU A 451 -16.35 18.02 -10.05
CA GLU A 451 -16.40 19.35 -10.69
C GLU A 451 -15.76 19.36 -12.08
N ASN A 452 -14.98 18.33 -12.43
CA ASN A 452 -14.27 18.24 -13.72
C ASN A 452 -14.81 17.10 -14.60
N PRO A 453 -15.66 17.41 -15.60
CA PRO A 453 -16.23 16.40 -16.50
C PRO A 453 -15.19 15.57 -17.26
N ARG A 454 -13.97 16.08 -17.45
CA ARG A 454 -12.89 15.31 -18.09
C ARG A 454 -12.38 14.21 -17.17
N LEU A 455 -12.18 14.50 -15.88
CA LEU A 455 -11.73 13.52 -14.89
C LEU A 455 -12.81 12.45 -14.68
N THR A 456 -14.08 12.85 -14.56
CA THR A 456 -15.20 11.89 -14.49
C THR A 456 -15.25 10.99 -15.73
N ARG A 457 -15.06 11.53 -16.93
CA ARG A 457 -15.02 10.73 -18.17
C ARG A 457 -13.81 9.80 -18.23
N MET A 458 -12.65 10.22 -17.71
CA MET A 458 -11.43 9.42 -17.66
C MET A 458 -11.61 8.19 -16.77
N LEU A 459 -12.34 8.30 -15.67
CA LEU A 459 -12.69 7.17 -14.81
C LEU A 459 -13.65 6.18 -15.49
N GLY A 460 -14.51 6.65 -16.40
CA GLY A 460 -15.39 5.77 -17.18
C GLY A 460 -16.24 4.86 -16.28
N SER A 461 -16.13 3.55 -16.47
CA SER A 461 -16.82 2.53 -15.66
C SER A 461 -16.40 2.51 -14.19
N ASP A 462 -15.22 3.05 -13.88
CA ASP A 462 -14.61 2.94 -12.55
C ASP A 462 -15.04 4.09 -11.64
N ALA A 463 -15.78 5.09 -12.16
CA ALA A 463 -16.26 6.23 -11.39
C ALA A 463 -17.15 5.83 -10.20
N ALA A 464 -17.96 4.79 -10.35
CA ALA A 464 -18.79 4.26 -9.26
C ALA A 464 -17.91 3.65 -8.15
N MET A 465 -16.93 2.83 -8.51
CA MET A 465 -15.97 2.22 -7.58
C MET A 465 -15.11 3.27 -6.89
N PHE A 466 -14.62 4.26 -7.64
CA PHE A 466 -13.88 5.41 -7.11
C PHE A 466 -14.68 6.14 -6.02
N ASN A 467 -15.95 6.48 -6.30
CA ASN A 467 -16.80 7.16 -5.32
C ASN A 467 -17.15 6.25 -4.12
N ALA A 468 -17.32 4.95 -4.33
CA ALA A 468 -17.59 4.01 -3.24
C ALA A 468 -16.40 3.89 -2.27
N ILE A 469 -15.17 3.90 -2.79
CA ILE A 469 -13.94 3.75 -1.98
C ILE A 469 -13.53 5.08 -1.34
N LEU A 470 -13.41 6.15 -2.14
CA LEU A 470 -12.85 7.43 -1.69
C LEU A 470 -13.91 8.44 -1.23
N GLY A 471 -15.17 8.29 -1.64
CA GLY A 471 -16.27 9.16 -1.22
C GLY A 471 -16.44 9.26 0.31
N PRO A 472 -16.37 8.15 1.05
CA PRO A 472 -16.41 8.16 2.52
C PRO A 472 -15.11 8.65 3.18
N CYS A 473 -13.99 8.67 2.46
CA CYS A 473 -12.69 9.09 2.99
C CYS A 473 -12.61 10.62 3.08
N ASP A 474 -12.06 11.12 4.18
CA ASP A 474 -11.79 12.53 4.44
C ASP A 474 -10.36 12.87 3.99
N TYR A 475 -9.39 12.19 4.60
CA TYR A 475 -7.98 12.28 4.24
C TYR A 475 -7.24 10.98 4.60
N MET A 476 -6.03 10.84 4.08
CA MET A 476 -5.07 9.82 4.50
C MET A 476 -3.79 10.52 4.95
N ASP A 477 -3.14 9.99 5.97
CA ASP A 477 -1.82 10.44 6.40
C ASP A 477 -0.85 9.27 6.54
N VAL A 478 0.43 9.54 6.32
CA VAL A 478 1.56 8.62 6.55
C VAL A 478 2.58 9.38 7.37
N MET A 479 3.05 8.78 8.45
CA MET A 479 3.99 9.39 9.38
C MET A 479 5.09 8.41 9.75
N ALA A 480 6.34 8.88 9.70
CA ALA A 480 7.51 8.08 10.05
C ALA A 480 8.40 8.88 11.03
N PRO A 481 8.39 8.53 12.33
CA PRO A 481 9.26 9.17 13.32
C PRO A 481 10.72 8.73 13.17
N ASP A 482 10.96 7.52 12.67
CA ASP A 482 12.27 6.96 12.37
C ASP A 482 12.17 5.90 11.28
N TRP A 483 13.27 5.23 10.98
CA TRP A 483 13.30 4.16 10.00
C TRP A 483 12.72 2.84 10.52
N LYS A 484 12.52 2.69 11.83
CA LYS A 484 12.07 1.46 12.48
C LYS A 484 10.56 1.33 12.51
N SER A 485 9.86 2.46 12.45
CA SER A 485 8.42 2.52 12.60
C SER A 485 7.78 3.54 11.65
N ALA A 486 6.59 3.22 11.18
CA ALA A 486 5.72 4.15 10.48
C ALA A 486 4.26 3.85 10.80
N GLN A 487 3.39 4.84 10.65
CA GLN A 487 1.95 4.67 10.75
C GLN A 487 1.27 5.34 9.57
N MET A 488 0.26 4.68 9.02
CA MET A 488 -0.66 5.26 8.04
C MET A 488 -2.07 5.28 8.62
N ASN A 489 -2.77 6.40 8.51
CA ASN A 489 -4.18 6.49 8.84
C ASN A 489 -5.00 6.73 7.57
N ILE A 490 -6.10 5.98 7.41
CA ILE A 490 -7.15 6.27 6.44
C ILE A 490 -8.35 6.78 7.22
N VAL A 491 -8.62 8.07 7.12
CA VAL A 491 -9.57 8.75 8.00
C VAL A 491 -10.87 9.00 7.24
N MET A 492 -12.00 8.57 7.82
CA MET A 492 -13.34 8.65 7.22
C MET A 492 -14.00 9.99 7.55
N LYS A 493 -15.00 10.43 6.76
CA LYS A 493 -15.81 11.62 7.07
C LYS A 493 -16.69 11.41 8.31
N ASP A 494 -17.31 10.24 8.42
CA ASP A 494 -18.06 9.82 9.61
C ASP A 494 -17.07 9.29 10.66
N LYS A 495 -16.93 10.01 11.78
CA LYS A 495 -16.00 9.67 12.86
C LYS A 495 -16.61 8.77 13.94
N GLU A 496 -17.93 8.59 13.94
CA GLU A 496 -18.67 7.95 15.02
C GLU A 496 -18.84 6.44 14.78
N VAL A 497 -18.76 6.04 13.52
CA VAL A 497 -19.02 4.67 13.05
C VAL A 497 -17.71 3.94 12.75
N ASN A 498 -17.66 2.64 13.05
CA ASN A 498 -16.51 1.82 12.68
C ASN A 498 -16.38 1.73 11.16
N VAL A 499 -15.16 1.80 10.61
CA VAL A 499 -14.96 1.78 9.16
C VAL A 499 -15.53 0.52 8.51
N LEU A 500 -15.49 -0.64 9.18
CA LEU A 500 -16.07 -1.87 8.65
C LEU A 500 -17.60 -1.76 8.50
N GLN A 501 -18.29 -1.03 9.38
CA GLN A 501 -19.73 -0.75 9.22
C GLN A 501 -19.99 0.15 8.01
N LEU A 502 -19.11 1.12 7.74
CA LEU A 502 -19.22 1.96 6.55
C LEU A 502 -19.00 1.15 5.27
N ILE A 503 -18.06 0.21 5.27
CA ILE A 503 -17.84 -0.73 4.16
C ILE A 503 -19.10 -1.57 3.92
N VAL A 504 -19.68 -2.15 4.96
CA VAL A 504 -20.94 -2.92 4.88
C VAL A 504 -22.07 -2.05 4.28
N ARG A 505 -22.26 -0.82 4.77
CA ARG A 505 -23.25 0.12 4.20
C ARG A 505 -22.94 0.49 2.73
N GLY A 506 -21.68 0.60 2.36
CA GLY A 506 -21.27 0.84 0.98
C GLY A 506 -21.71 -0.28 0.04
N LEU A 507 -21.57 -1.53 0.49
CA LEU A 507 -22.06 -2.71 -0.24
C LEU A 507 -23.59 -2.72 -0.40
N GLU A 508 -24.36 -2.07 0.49
CA GLU A 508 -25.80 -1.89 0.29
C GLU A 508 -26.15 -1.00 -0.90
N ASN A 509 -25.23 -0.19 -1.42
CA ASN A 509 -25.48 0.76 -2.51
C ASN A 509 -24.90 0.30 -3.87
N LEU A 510 -24.12 -0.77 -3.87
CA LEU A 510 -23.74 -1.52 -5.08
C LEU A 510 -24.89 -2.45 -5.51
#